data_AF-A0A821FFG7-F1
#
_entry.id   AF-A0A821FFG7-F1
#
_cell.length_a   1.000
_cell.length_b   1.000
_cell.length_c   1.000
_cell.angle_alpha   90.00
_cell.angle_beta   90.00
_cell.angle_gamma   90.00
#
_symmetry.space_group_name_H-M   'P 1'
#
loop_
_entity.id
_entity.type
_entity.pdbx_description
1 polymer ?
#
loop_
_entity_poly.entity_id
_entity_poly.type
_entity_poly.pdbx_seq_one_letter_code
_entity_poly.pdbx_strand_id
1 'polypeptide(L)'
;MSQICDDLIQMLSNLNEFYDIFGLEMKIVIGEEQMVDRVLEYVSGLKKTFLSCHFDIFNRENSQQWYSFIEEFKYRSSIIEQEAKIFIHASFTQLRSSETALDMLMKFQQIDTTHILAYEMIQQFTAILLQYCKEIDEIDDLFIKYKDNPPIFKVNIELFFVM
;
A
#
# COMPACT_ATOMS: atom_id res chain seq x y z
N MET A 1 -11.68 4.28 32.15
CA MET A 1 -12.13 3.06 31.47
C MET A 1 -12.46 3.35 30.02
N SER A 2 -13.38 4.29 29.67
CA SER A 2 -13.61 4.70 28.26
C SER A 2 -12.30 5.02 27.54
N GLN A 3 -11.51 5.96 28.07
CA GLN A 3 -10.26 6.38 27.43
C GLN A 3 -9.29 5.23 27.11
N ILE A 4 -9.12 4.27 28.02
CA ILE A 4 -8.23 3.12 27.79
C ILE A 4 -8.76 2.26 26.64
N CYS A 5 -10.07 2.03 26.59
CA CYS A 5 -10.68 1.30 25.48
C CYS A 5 -10.55 2.08 24.17
N ASP A 6 -10.76 3.39 24.21
CA ASP A 6 -10.64 4.27 23.04
C ASP A 6 -9.20 4.27 22.49
N ASP A 7 -8.22 4.36 23.40
CA ASP A 7 -6.79 4.26 23.07
C ASP A 7 -6.47 2.90 22.44
N LEU A 8 -6.93 1.79 23.02
CA LEU A 8 -6.72 0.43 22.49
C LEU A 8 -7.34 0.25 21.10
N ILE A 9 -8.55 0.76 20.90
CA ILE A 9 -9.23 0.75 19.59
C ILE A 9 -8.40 1.51 18.58
N GLN A 10 -7.92 2.72 18.94
CA GLN A 10 -7.09 3.53 18.04
C GLN A 10 -5.78 2.81 17.68
N MET A 11 -5.10 2.18 18.64
CA MET A 11 -3.87 1.43 18.38
C MET A 11 -4.08 0.26 17.42
N LEU A 12 -5.14 -0.52 17.63
CA LEU A 12 -5.48 -1.66 16.76
C LEU A 12 -5.90 -1.19 15.37
N SER A 13 -6.64 -0.08 15.29
CA SER A 13 -7.04 0.53 14.02
C SER A 13 -5.83 0.96 13.20
N ASN A 14 -4.86 1.64 13.82
CA ASN A 14 -3.62 2.05 13.17
C ASN A 14 -2.82 0.82 12.67
N LEU A 15 -2.72 -0.23 13.47
CA LEU A 15 -2.02 -1.46 13.07
C LEU A 15 -2.69 -2.14 11.87
N ASN A 16 -4.01 -2.25 11.87
CA ASN A 16 -4.75 -2.85 10.77
C ASN A 16 -4.60 -2.03 9.48
N GLU A 17 -4.70 -0.70 9.56
CA GLU A 17 -4.48 0.19 8.40
C GLU A 17 -3.12 -0.06 7.73
N PHE A 18 -2.05 -0.21 8.52
CA PHE A 18 -0.74 -0.54 7.95
C PHE A 18 -0.71 -1.92 7.27
N TYR A 19 -1.35 -2.94 7.83
CA TYR A 19 -1.37 -4.27 7.22
C TYR A 19 -2.23 -4.33 5.94
N ASP A 20 -3.36 -3.62 5.93
CA ASP A 20 -4.25 -3.56 4.78
C ASP A 20 -3.57 -2.85 3.60
N ILE A 21 -2.79 -1.79 3.88
CA ILE A 21 -2.09 -1.00 2.87
C ILE A 21 -0.78 -1.65 2.40
N PHE A 22 0.05 -2.09 3.33
CA PHE A 22 1.37 -2.68 3.05
C PHE A 22 1.34 -4.20 2.89
N GLY A 23 0.16 -4.77 2.69
CA GLY A 23 -0.03 -6.18 2.37
C GLY A 23 0.51 -6.56 0.98
N LEU A 24 0.04 -7.71 0.49
CA LEU A 24 0.45 -8.28 -0.82
C LEU A 24 0.21 -7.32 -2.00
N GLU A 25 -0.77 -6.44 -1.89
CA GLU A 25 -1.20 -5.50 -2.93
C GLU A 25 -0.05 -4.56 -3.38
N MET A 26 0.69 -3.95 -2.44
CA MET A 26 1.79 -3.02 -2.78
C MET A 26 2.96 -3.71 -3.46
N LYS A 27 3.22 -4.97 -3.11
CA LYS A 27 4.28 -5.75 -3.77
C LYS A 27 3.98 -5.97 -5.25
N ILE A 28 2.72 -6.20 -5.61
CA ILE A 28 2.30 -6.49 -6.98
C ILE A 28 2.46 -5.27 -7.89
N VAL A 29 2.14 -4.06 -7.40
CA VAL A 29 2.10 -2.85 -8.24
C VAL A 29 3.48 -2.25 -8.50
N ILE A 30 4.37 -2.30 -7.52
CA ILE A 30 5.66 -1.59 -7.58
C ILE A 30 6.78 -2.56 -7.98
N GLY A 31 6.67 -3.83 -7.58
CA GLY A 31 7.71 -4.83 -7.77
C GLY A 31 8.98 -4.60 -6.92
N GLU A 32 8.94 -3.69 -5.93
CA GLU A 32 10.02 -3.46 -4.95
C GLU A 32 9.69 -4.12 -3.60
N GLU A 33 9.81 -5.44 -3.53
CA GLU A 33 9.45 -6.23 -2.34
C GLU A 33 10.20 -5.80 -1.07
N GLN A 34 11.47 -5.39 -1.20
CA GLN A 34 12.33 -5.03 -0.07
C GLN A 34 11.85 -3.79 0.69
N MET A 35 11.23 -2.83 0.01
CA MET A 35 10.73 -1.62 0.64
C MET A 35 9.45 -1.91 1.44
N VAL A 36 8.55 -2.72 0.88
CA VAL A 36 7.34 -3.18 1.57
C VAL A 36 7.71 -4.00 2.81
N ASP A 37 8.70 -4.89 2.70
CA ASP A 37 9.18 -5.69 3.83
C ASP A 37 9.74 -4.82 4.96
N ARG A 38 10.46 -3.73 4.64
CA ARG A 38 10.94 -2.78 5.66
C ARG A 38 9.80 -2.09 6.41
N VAL A 39 8.76 -1.64 5.72
CA VAL A 39 7.60 -1.02 6.37
C VAL A 39 6.90 -2.04 7.28
N LEU A 40 6.69 -3.27 6.81
CA LEU A 40 6.10 -4.35 7.60
C LEU A 40 6.95 -4.72 8.82
N GLU A 41 8.28 -4.63 8.73
CA GLU A 41 9.18 -4.84 9.86
C GLU A 41 8.95 -3.78 10.95
N TYR A 42 8.80 -2.50 10.60
CA TYR A 42 8.48 -1.45 11.56
C TYR A 42 7.11 -1.65 12.21
N VAL A 43 6.09 -2.04 11.44
CA VAL A 43 4.75 -2.37 11.95
C VAL A 43 4.82 -3.55 12.94
N SER A 44 5.64 -4.56 12.64
CA SER A 44 5.90 -5.67 13.56
C SER A 44 6.56 -5.22 14.87
N GLY A 45 7.44 -4.21 14.79
CA GLY A 45 8.06 -3.57 15.94
C GLY A 45 7.03 -2.84 16.81
N LEU A 46 6.06 -2.16 16.19
CA LEU A 46 4.96 -1.49 16.88
C LEU A 46 4.08 -2.49 17.66
N LYS A 47 3.77 -3.64 17.03
CA LYS A 47 3.07 -4.76 17.69
C LYS A 47 3.85 -5.32 18.89
N LYS A 48 5.17 -5.43 18.80
CA LYS A 48 6.00 -5.89 19.94
C LYS A 48 5.97 -4.90 21.10
N THR A 49 6.01 -3.59 20.83
CA THR A 49 5.83 -2.56 21.86
C THR A 49 4.50 -2.75 22.58
N PHE A 50 3.41 -2.99 21.84
CA PHE A 50 2.11 -3.29 22.42
C PHE A 50 2.14 -4.50 23.37
N LEU A 51 2.72 -5.61 22.93
CA LEU A 51 2.79 -6.86 23.70
C LEU A 51 3.72 -6.81 24.91
N SER A 52 4.66 -5.85 24.96
CA SER A 52 5.59 -5.66 26.08
C SER A 52 4.99 -4.90 27.27
N CYS A 53 3.71 -4.52 27.23
CA CYS A 53 3.03 -3.89 28.36
C CYS A 53 2.90 -4.88 29.53
N HIS A 54 3.64 -4.62 30.61
CA HIS A 54 3.74 -5.52 31.79
C HIS A 54 3.11 -4.95 33.07
N PHE A 55 2.22 -3.98 32.95
CA PHE A 55 1.48 -3.40 34.07
C PHE A 55 -0.03 -3.55 33.84
N ASP A 56 -0.80 -3.54 34.94
CA ASP A 56 -2.27 -3.53 34.84
C ASP A 56 -2.73 -2.17 34.34
N ILE A 57 -3.18 -2.12 33.09
CA ILE A 57 -3.66 -0.91 32.41
C ILE A 57 -4.95 -0.35 33.02
N PHE A 58 -5.74 -1.18 33.72
CA PHE A 58 -6.98 -0.76 34.37
C PHE A 58 -6.76 -0.29 35.82
N ASN A 59 -5.58 -0.56 36.39
CA ASN A 59 -5.20 -0.01 37.69
C ASN A 59 -4.90 1.50 37.57
N ARG A 60 -5.64 2.31 38.34
CA ARG A 60 -5.49 3.77 38.36
C ARG A 60 -4.10 4.23 38.80
N GLU A 61 -3.40 3.48 39.63
CA GLU A 61 -2.03 3.83 40.07
C GLU A 61 -1.03 3.82 38.89
N ASN A 62 -1.35 3.07 37.84
CA ASN A 62 -0.54 2.98 36.61
C ASN A 62 -0.98 3.98 35.54
N SER A 63 -1.88 4.93 35.82
CA SER A 63 -2.43 5.83 34.79
C SER A 63 -1.34 6.64 34.07
N GLN A 64 -0.29 7.05 34.80
CA GLN A 64 0.84 7.75 34.22
C GLN A 64 1.67 6.86 33.30
N GLN A 65 1.85 5.58 33.67
CA GLN A 65 2.56 4.61 32.84
C GLN A 65 1.78 4.32 31.55
N TRP A 66 0.45 4.18 31.65
CA TRP A 66 -0.43 4.06 30.48
C TRP A 66 -0.30 5.26 29.55
N TYR A 67 -0.37 6.48 30.09
CA TYR A 67 -0.24 7.69 29.29
C TYR A 67 1.10 7.75 28.55
N SER A 68 2.22 7.51 29.25
CA SER A 68 3.55 7.48 28.64
C SER A 68 3.68 6.40 27.56
N PHE A 69 3.09 5.22 27.80
CA PHE A 69 3.09 4.12 26.84
C PHE A 69 2.31 4.47 25.55
N ILE A 70 1.13 5.10 25.70
CA ILE A 70 0.32 5.56 24.56
C ILE A 70 1.03 6.66 23.77
N GLU A 71 1.66 7.61 24.44
CA GLU A 71 2.43 8.67 23.77
C GLU A 71 3.60 8.09 22.97
N GLU A 72 4.34 7.13 23.54
CA GLU A 72 5.42 6.45 22.82
C GLU A 72 4.89 5.69 21.59
N PHE A 73 3.77 4.97 21.75
CA PHE A 73 3.14 4.27 20.63
C PHE A 73 2.71 5.24 19.52
N LYS A 74 2.04 6.35 19.87
CA LYS A 74 1.60 7.37 18.92
C LYS A 74 2.78 7.99 18.18
N TYR A 75 3.86 8.31 18.90
CA TYR A 75 5.08 8.83 18.29
C TYR A 75 5.67 7.84 17.29
N ARG A 76 5.86 6.57 17.67
CA ARG A 76 6.38 5.54 16.76
C ARG A 76 5.45 5.32 15.56
N SER A 77 4.14 5.30 15.79
CA SER A 77 3.13 5.18 14.73
C SER A 77 3.23 6.34 13.72
N SER A 78 3.42 7.57 14.19
CA SER A 78 3.56 8.74 13.30
C SER A 78 4.81 8.69 12.42
N ILE A 79 5.91 8.13 12.92
CA ILE A 79 7.13 7.94 12.12
C ILE A 79 6.85 6.94 10.99
N ILE A 80 6.22 5.82 11.31
CA ILE A 80 5.86 4.81 10.30
C ILE A 80 4.88 5.41 9.28
N GLU A 81 3.90 6.18 9.72
CA GLU A 81 2.95 6.87 8.84
C GLU A 81 3.66 7.82 7.87
N GLN A 82 4.65 8.59 8.35
CA GLN A 82 5.40 9.51 7.49
C GLN A 82 6.24 8.76 6.44
N GLU A 83 6.95 7.71 6.84
CA GLU A 83 7.69 6.84 5.93
C GLU A 83 6.76 6.16 4.91
N ALA A 84 5.59 5.70 5.37
CA ALA A 84 4.55 5.12 4.54
C ALA A 84 4.06 6.10 3.46
N LYS A 85 3.82 7.37 3.81
CA LYS A 85 3.42 8.41 2.84
C LYS A 85 4.48 8.64 1.76
N ILE A 86 5.75 8.78 2.18
CA ILE A 86 6.87 8.95 1.25
C ILE A 86 6.95 7.76 0.31
N PHE A 87 6.82 6.54 0.84
CA PHE A 87 6.83 5.33 0.05
C PHE A 87 5.67 5.27 -0.93
N ILE A 88 4.43 5.53 -0.50
CA ILE A 88 3.26 5.59 -1.38
C ILE A 88 3.54 6.55 -2.53
N HIS A 89 4.00 7.77 -2.23
CA HIS A 89 4.23 8.76 -3.27
C HIS A 89 5.35 8.35 -4.26
N ALA A 90 6.44 7.76 -3.76
CA ALA A 90 7.54 7.27 -4.60
C ALA A 90 7.09 6.11 -5.51
N SER A 91 6.28 5.21 -4.96
CA SER A 91 5.76 4.03 -5.64
C SER A 91 4.97 4.37 -6.91
N PHE A 92 4.13 5.41 -6.85
CA PHE A 92 3.32 5.85 -7.98
C PHE A 92 4.11 6.64 -9.04
N THR A 93 5.40 6.94 -8.82
CA THR A 93 6.26 7.52 -9.86
C THR A 93 6.84 6.47 -10.82
N GLN A 94 6.82 5.19 -10.42
CA GLN A 94 7.44 4.08 -11.17
C GLN A 94 6.43 3.00 -11.58
N LEU A 95 5.18 3.40 -11.85
CA LEU A 95 4.13 2.47 -12.24
C LEU A 95 4.51 1.72 -13.52
N ARG A 96 4.39 0.39 -13.48
CA ARG A 96 4.61 -0.48 -14.65
C ARG A 96 3.39 -0.58 -15.55
N SER A 97 2.20 -0.39 -14.98
CA SER A 97 0.92 -0.51 -15.68
C SER A 97 -0.12 0.36 -14.98
N SER A 98 -0.85 1.15 -15.75
CA SER A 98 -1.98 1.95 -15.26
C SER A 98 -3.14 1.07 -14.79
N GLU A 99 -3.41 -0.05 -15.45
CA GLU A 99 -4.47 -1.02 -15.11
C GLU A 99 -4.22 -1.65 -13.73
N THR A 100 -3.06 -2.27 -13.52
CA THR A 100 -2.74 -2.91 -12.23
C THR A 100 -2.74 -1.90 -11.08
N ALA A 101 -2.26 -0.68 -11.34
CA ALA A 101 -2.26 0.39 -10.35
C ALA A 101 -3.69 0.85 -10.00
N LEU A 102 -4.58 0.93 -10.99
CA LEU A 102 -5.98 1.30 -10.78
C LEU A 102 -6.73 0.23 -9.99
N ASP A 103 -6.58 -1.04 -10.34
CA ASP A 103 -7.21 -2.15 -9.62
C ASP A 103 -6.82 -2.17 -8.14
N MET A 104 -5.55 -1.91 -7.85
CA MET A 104 -5.06 -1.76 -6.49
C MET A 104 -5.68 -0.56 -5.79
N LEU A 105 -5.69 0.60 -6.44
CA LEU A 105 -6.24 1.82 -5.86
C LEU A 105 -7.74 1.69 -5.55
N MET A 106 -8.47 0.99 -6.41
CA MET A 106 -9.90 0.74 -6.22
C MET A 106 -10.20 -0.14 -5.01
N LYS A 107 -9.30 -1.04 -4.62
CA LYS A 107 -9.44 -1.82 -3.38
C LYS A 107 -9.24 -0.96 -2.14
N PHE A 108 -8.39 0.08 -2.19
CA PHE A 108 -8.25 1.03 -1.08
C PHE A 108 -9.46 1.92 -0.89
N GLN A 109 -10.25 2.17 -1.94
CA GLN A 109 -11.53 2.86 -1.76
C GLN A 109 -12.56 2.04 -0.97
N GLN A 110 -12.39 0.72 -0.89
CA GLN A 110 -13.25 -0.17 -0.11
C GLN A 110 -12.80 -0.29 1.35
N ILE A 111 -11.58 0.14 1.67
CA ILE A 111 -11.08 0.28 3.04
C ILE A 111 -11.62 1.60 3.58
N ASP A 112 -12.10 1.60 4.83
CA ASP A 112 -12.70 2.77 5.46
C ASP A 112 -11.78 4.01 5.35
N THR A 113 -12.19 5.00 4.55
CA THR A 113 -11.42 6.22 4.23
C THR A 113 -11.16 7.17 5.40
N THR A 114 -11.59 6.82 6.62
CA THR A 114 -11.26 7.53 7.87
C THR A 114 -9.78 7.48 8.24
N HIS A 115 -9.01 6.71 7.49
CA HIS A 115 -7.61 6.38 7.67
C HIS A 115 -6.71 7.28 6.81
N ILE A 116 -5.67 7.85 7.41
CA ILE A 116 -4.85 8.92 6.80
C ILE A 116 -4.11 8.41 5.56
N LEU A 117 -3.67 7.16 5.57
CA LEU A 117 -2.93 6.58 4.45
C LEU A 117 -3.85 6.20 3.27
N ALA A 118 -5.11 5.85 3.54
CA ALA A 118 -6.11 5.62 2.50
C ALA A 118 -6.39 6.91 1.71
N TYR A 119 -6.43 8.06 2.38
CA TYR A 119 -6.54 9.36 1.71
C TYR A 119 -5.34 9.63 0.79
N GLU A 120 -4.11 9.36 1.27
CA GLU A 120 -2.87 9.56 0.51
C GLU A 120 -2.81 8.68 -0.74
N MET A 121 -3.33 7.45 -0.66
CA MET A 121 -3.50 6.57 -1.82
C MET A 121 -4.42 7.20 -2.88
N ILE A 122 -5.60 7.70 -2.49
CA ILE A 122 -6.57 8.30 -3.42
C ILE A 122 -5.96 9.52 -4.14
N GLN A 123 -5.05 10.27 -3.51
CA GLN A 123 -4.38 11.39 -4.19
C GLN A 123 -3.50 10.95 -5.39
N GLN A 124 -3.15 9.66 -5.48
CA GLN A 124 -2.32 9.12 -6.55
C GLN A 124 -3.09 8.82 -7.86
N PHE A 125 -4.41 9.03 -7.92
CA PHE A 125 -5.20 8.89 -9.16
C PHE A 125 -4.58 9.66 -10.34
N THR A 126 -4.03 10.85 -10.07
CA THR A 126 -3.37 11.67 -11.10
C THR A 126 -2.17 10.96 -11.72
N ALA A 127 -1.37 10.26 -10.90
CA ALA A 127 -0.20 9.51 -11.38
C ALA A 127 -0.63 8.33 -12.27
N ILE A 128 -1.72 7.64 -11.91
CA ILE A 128 -2.30 6.56 -12.74
C ILE A 128 -2.77 7.11 -14.09
N LEU A 129 -3.49 8.22 -14.11
CA LEU A 129 -3.97 8.84 -15.35
C LEU A 129 -2.81 9.27 -16.27
N LEU A 130 -1.74 9.81 -15.69
CA LEU A 130 -0.54 10.15 -16.45
C LEU A 130 0.12 8.92 -17.07
N GLN A 131 0.17 7.80 -16.34
CA GLN A 131 0.71 6.54 -16.86
C GLN A 131 -0.19 5.97 -17.97
N TYR A 132 -1.51 6.05 -17.80
CA TYR A 132 -2.47 5.65 -18.84
C TYR A 132 -2.29 6.46 -20.13
N CYS A 133 -2.11 7.79 -20.04
CA CYS A 133 -1.85 8.61 -21.23
C CYS A 133 -0.58 8.16 -21.96
N LYS A 134 0.51 7.87 -21.24
CA LYS A 134 1.75 7.35 -21.85
C LYS A 134 1.53 6.03 -22.57
N GLU A 135 0.79 5.10 -21.96
CA GLU A 135 0.46 3.81 -22.57
C GLU A 135 -0.35 3.98 -23.85
N ILE A 136 -1.28 4.95 -23.91
CA ILE A 136 -2.03 5.28 -25.13
C ILE A 136 -1.12 5.87 -26.21
N ASP A 137 -0.22 6.78 -25.86
CA ASP A 137 0.75 7.36 -26.81
C ASP A 137 1.66 6.26 -27.40
N GLU A 138 2.13 5.32 -26.58
CA GLU A 138 2.93 4.17 -27.02
C GLU A 138 2.15 3.25 -27.98
N ILE A 139 0.87 3.01 -27.72
CA ILE A 139 0.00 2.22 -28.60
C ILE A 139 -0.24 2.94 -29.94
N ASP A 140 -0.45 4.27 -29.92
CA ASP A 140 -0.62 5.05 -31.14
C ASP A 140 0.65 5.03 -32.00
N ASP A 141 1.82 5.21 -31.38
CA ASP A 141 3.12 5.10 -32.04
C ASP A 141 3.33 3.72 -32.68
N LEU A 142 2.99 2.64 -31.96
CA LEU A 142 3.04 1.28 -32.49
C LEU A 142 2.09 1.10 -33.68
N PHE A 143 0.87 1.61 -33.57
CA PHE A 143 -0.12 1.54 -34.64
C PHE A 143 0.38 2.29 -35.88
N ILE A 144 0.81 3.55 -35.75
CA ILE A 144 1.31 4.36 -36.86
C ILE A 144 2.51 3.68 -37.54
N LYS A 145 3.42 3.10 -36.75
CA LYS A 145 4.63 2.43 -37.25
C LYS A 145 4.34 1.16 -38.03
N TYR A 146 3.34 0.39 -37.60
CA TYR A 146 3.08 -0.95 -38.14
C TYR A 146 1.75 -1.08 -38.91
N LYS A 147 0.96 -0.01 -39.07
CA LYS A 147 -0.35 -0.04 -39.75
C LYS A 147 -0.32 -0.68 -41.15
N ASP A 148 0.76 -0.45 -41.89
CA ASP A 148 0.88 -0.93 -43.28
C ASP A 148 1.47 -2.35 -43.35
N ASN A 149 2.18 -2.80 -42.31
CA ASN A 149 2.77 -4.13 -42.24
C ASN A 149 2.83 -4.61 -40.77
N PRO A 150 1.68 -5.01 -40.19
CA PRO A 150 1.62 -5.41 -38.80
C PRO A 150 2.43 -6.70 -38.58
N PRO A 151 3.21 -6.80 -37.49
CA PRO A 151 3.92 -8.04 -37.16
C PRO A 151 2.91 -9.16 -36.94
N ILE A 152 2.95 -10.15 -37.84
CA ILE A 152 2.05 -11.31 -37.81
C ILE A 152 2.72 -12.40 -36.97
N PHE A 153 1.98 -13.00 -36.05
CA PHE A 153 2.46 -14.17 -35.31
C PHE A 153 2.72 -15.30 -36.32
N LYS A 154 3.92 -15.92 -36.29
CA LYS A 154 4.19 -17.12 -37.11
C LYS A 154 3.30 -18.26 -36.60
N VAL A 155 2.16 -18.48 -37.24
CA VAL A 155 1.42 -19.73 -37.10
C VAL A 155 2.27 -20.80 -37.76
N ASN A 156 2.86 -21.68 -36.96
CA ASN A 156 3.62 -22.81 -37.49
C ASN A 156 2.62 -23.87 -38.00
N ILE A 157 2.17 -23.71 -39.25
CA ILE A 157 1.14 -24.56 -39.89
C ILE A 157 1.69 -25.97 -40.26
N GLU A 158 3.00 -26.22 -40.10
CA GLU A 158 3.60 -27.52 -40.47
C GLU A 158 3.17 -28.71 -39.62
N LEU A 159 2.40 -28.52 -38.53
CA LEU A 159 1.88 -29.62 -37.70
C LEU A 159 0.45 -30.09 -38.05
N PHE A 160 -0.25 -29.46 -38.98
CA PHE A 160 -1.63 -29.85 -39.34
C PHE A 160 -1.76 -30.68 -40.63
N PHE A 161 -0.66 -30.97 -41.35
CA PHE A 161 -0.68 -31.77 -42.59
C PHE A 161 -0.03 -33.16 -42.48
N VAL A 162 0.26 -33.64 -41.27
CA VAL A 162 0.72 -35.03 -41.04
C VAL A 162 -0.18 -35.75 -40.03
N MET A 163 -1.43 -35.98 -40.43
CA MET A 163 -2.30 -37.07 -39.95
C MET A 163 -3.26 -37.43 -41.09
#